data_AF-A0A6V7TI68-F1
#
_entry.id   AF-A0A6V7TI68-F1
#
_cell.length_a   1.000
_cell.length_b   1.000
_cell.length_c   1.000
_cell.angle_alpha   90.00
_cell.angle_beta   90.00
_cell.angle_gamma   90.00
#
_symmetry.space_group_name_H-M   'P 1'
#
loop_
_entity.id
_entity.type
_entity.pdbx_description
1 polymer ?
#
loop_
_entity_poly.entity_id
_entity_poly.type
_entity_poly.pdbx_seq_one_letter_code
_entity_poly.pdbx_strand_id
1 'polypeptide(L)'
;MCSFDYSGGVIVDHSDNPVFVGMTVAHEMGHNFGMDHDISPTCKCPVDSCIMAPSMSTLLPTFSDCSLDTLSSALRRGVDYCLHNVPKVAFGGAKCGNGVLEDGEDCDCGSTTTCPNSCCIAAECKLAPEAECAEGDCCDLNVCKLKKMASECRHALNSCDLPEYCDGKNPSCPADFFVQDGHPCPDGALEAFCYQGTCGSRKQQCQFLWGPSADDAVKDCYSFNEQGAFSGNCGYRQDTDQYLRCGPKYFLKFF
;
A
#
# COMPACT_ATOMS: atom_id res chain seq x y z
N MET A 1 -3.89 2.97 -8.31
CA MET A 1 -3.11 3.52 -7.19
C MET A 1 -1.62 3.27 -7.42
N CYS A 2 -0.75 4.18 -6.98
CA CYS A 2 0.71 4.13 -7.07
C CYS A 2 1.35 4.09 -8.48
N SER A 3 0.57 3.72 -9.51
CA SER A 3 0.98 3.81 -10.90
C SER A 3 1.27 5.26 -11.32
N PHE A 4 2.40 5.48 -11.99
CA PHE A 4 2.74 6.79 -12.53
C PHE A 4 1.66 7.35 -13.47
N ASP A 5 1.14 6.53 -14.39
CA ASP A 5 0.20 6.99 -15.42
C ASP A 5 -1.28 6.94 -14.96
N TYR A 6 -1.60 6.06 -13.99
CA TYR A 6 -2.98 5.73 -13.64
C TYR A 6 -3.36 6.03 -12.20
N SER A 7 -2.47 6.56 -11.36
CA SER A 7 -2.78 6.96 -9.97
C SER A 7 -3.37 8.36 -9.90
N GLY A 8 -4.42 8.61 -10.69
CA GLY A 8 -5.11 9.89 -10.77
C GLY A 8 -6.62 9.70 -10.89
N GLY A 9 -7.35 10.81 -10.84
CA GLY A 9 -8.80 10.85 -11.01
C GLY A 9 -9.25 12.27 -11.36
N VAL A 10 -10.38 12.40 -12.05
CA VAL A 10 -10.96 13.69 -12.40
C VAL A 10 -12.29 13.81 -11.69
N ILE A 11 -12.42 14.82 -10.85
CA ILE A 11 -13.63 15.07 -10.05
C ILE A 11 -14.15 16.45 -10.41
N VAL A 12 -15.45 16.55 -10.66
CA VAL A 12 -16.15 17.82 -10.82
C VAL A 12 -16.58 18.31 -9.44
N ASP A 13 -16.32 19.59 -9.15
CA ASP A 13 -16.89 20.28 -8.00
C ASP A 13 -18.38 20.57 -8.26
N HIS A 14 -19.23 19.57 -7.98
CA HIS A 14 -20.64 19.54 -8.40
C HIS A 14 -21.62 20.02 -7.31
N SER A 15 -21.13 20.36 -6.12
CA SER A 15 -21.98 20.74 -4.98
C SER A 15 -21.31 21.73 -4.05
N ASP A 16 -22.05 22.74 -3.59
CA ASP A 16 -21.59 23.67 -2.55
C ASP A 16 -21.36 22.98 -1.19
N ASN A 17 -21.88 21.76 -0.99
CA ASN A 17 -21.63 20.99 0.21
C ASN A 17 -20.39 20.09 -0.01
N PRO A 18 -19.26 20.38 0.67
CA PRO A 18 -17.98 19.67 0.44
C PRO A 18 -18.05 18.20 0.80
N VAL A 19 -19.03 17.77 1.59
CA VAL A 19 -19.27 16.35 1.90
C VAL A 19 -19.58 15.55 0.64
N PHE A 20 -20.43 16.07 -0.25
CA PHE A 20 -20.80 15.34 -1.47
C PHE A 20 -19.64 15.27 -2.46
N VAL A 21 -18.85 16.35 -2.56
CA VAL A 21 -17.63 16.34 -3.38
C VAL A 21 -16.61 15.35 -2.80
N GLY A 22 -16.43 15.34 -1.47
CA GLY A 22 -15.58 14.38 -0.78
C GLY A 22 -16.01 12.92 -0.98
N MET A 23 -17.31 12.66 -1.08
CA MET A 23 -17.82 11.33 -1.45
C MET A 23 -17.43 10.93 -2.86
N THR A 24 -17.48 11.85 -3.83
CA THR A 24 -16.99 11.59 -5.19
C THR A 24 -15.49 11.35 -5.19
N VAL A 25 -14.70 12.13 -4.42
CA VAL A 25 -13.26 11.88 -4.26
C VAL A 25 -13.03 10.46 -3.74
N ALA A 26 -13.77 10.04 -2.71
CA ALA A 26 -13.66 8.69 -2.14
C ALA A 26 -14.05 7.59 -3.15
N HIS A 27 -15.07 7.82 -3.98
CA HIS A 27 -15.48 6.91 -5.06
C HIS A 27 -14.37 6.71 -6.09
N GLU A 28 -13.80 7.81 -6.61
CA GLU A 28 -12.72 7.74 -7.60
C GLU A 28 -11.41 7.19 -7.01
N MET A 29 -11.15 7.44 -5.72
CA MET A 29 -10.06 6.78 -5.00
C MET A 29 -10.32 5.28 -4.83
N GLY A 30 -11.57 4.86 -4.59
CA GLY A 30 -11.97 3.45 -4.56
C GLY A 30 -11.65 2.73 -5.86
N HIS A 31 -11.98 3.33 -7.00
CA HIS A 31 -11.56 2.82 -8.32
C HIS A 31 -10.05 2.72 -8.48
N ASN A 32 -9.28 3.68 -7.94
CA ASN A 32 -7.82 3.60 -7.91
C ASN A 32 -7.30 2.39 -7.12
N PHE A 33 -8.03 1.93 -6.11
CA PHE A 33 -7.75 0.68 -5.38
C PHE A 33 -8.38 -0.57 -6.01
N GLY A 34 -8.98 -0.44 -7.20
CA GLY A 34 -9.54 -1.55 -7.97
C GLY A 34 -10.97 -1.93 -7.60
N MET A 35 -11.67 -1.12 -6.79
CA MET A 35 -13.09 -1.36 -6.49
C MET A 35 -13.94 -1.08 -7.73
N ASP A 36 -14.90 -1.97 -8.02
CA ASP A 36 -15.94 -1.77 -9.03
C ASP A 36 -17.22 -1.20 -8.39
N HIS A 37 -18.20 -0.83 -9.22
CA HIS A 37 -19.50 -0.40 -8.72
C HIS A 37 -20.24 -1.52 -7.99
N ASP A 38 -20.93 -1.15 -6.91
CA ASP A 38 -21.77 -2.06 -6.13
C ASP A 38 -22.96 -2.55 -6.97
N ILE A 39 -23.10 -3.88 -7.10
CA ILE A 39 -24.22 -4.51 -7.80
C ILE A 39 -25.19 -5.12 -6.77
N SER A 40 -26.39 -4.58 -6.69
CA SER A 40 -27.48 -5.16 -5.87
C SER A 40 -28.10 -6.38 -6.58
N PRO A 41 -28.43 -7.48 -5.87
CA PRO A 41 -28.36 -7.66 -4.41
C PRO A 41 -27.05 -8.33 -3.93
N THR A 42 -26.05 -8.48 -4.80
CA THR A 42 -24.81 -9.22 -4.50
C THR A 42 -23.98 -8.53 -3.41
N CYS A 43 -23.83 -7.21 -3.51
CA CYS A 43 -23.10 -6.41 -2.54
C CYS A 43 -24.02 -5.88 -1.45
N LYS A 44 -23.64 -6.08 -0.19
CA LYS A 44 -24.39 -5.62 0.98
C LYS A 44 -23.86 -4.27 1.42
N CYS A 45 -24.76 -3.29 1.43
CA CYS A 45 -24.51 -1.99 2.01
C CYS A 45 -25.18 -1.91 3.40
N PRO A 46 -24.47 -1.45 4.45
CA PRO A 46 -25.07 -1.22 5.78
C PRO A 46 -26.15 -0.14 5.82
N VAL A 47 -26.21 0.70 4.80
CA VAL A 47 -27.18 1.79 4.61
C VAL A 47 -27.78 1.70 3.20
N ASP A 48 -28.67 2.64 2.84
CA ASP A 48 -29.40 2.58 1.55
C ASP A 48 -28.49 2.66 0.31
N SER A 49 -27.31 3.28 0.42
CA SER A 49 -26.36 3.43 -0.67
C SER A 49 -24.94 3.58 -0.12
N CYS A 50 -23.98 2.92 -0.77
CA CYS A 50 -22.57 2.89 -0.38
C CYS A 50 -21.73 3.74 -1.34
N ILE A 51 -20.48 4.03 -0.95
CA ILE A 51 -19.58 4.91 -1.71
C ILE A 51 -19.43 4.46 -3.17
N MET A 52 -19.34 3.15 -3.41
CA MET A 52 -19.17 2.58 -4.76
C MET A 52 -20.49 2.35 -5.50
N ALA A 53 -21.61 2.93 -5.05
CA ALA A 53 -22.84 2.91 -5.84
C ALA A 53 -22.63 3.62 -7.19
N PRO A 54 -23.27 3.17 -8.28
CA PRO A 54 -23.12 3.78 -9.62
C PRO A 54 -23.72 5.19 -9.71
N SER A 55 -24.49 5.61 -8.70
CA SER A 55 -25.04 6.95 -8.58
C SER A 55 -24.98 7.43 -7.13
N MET A 56 -24.80 8.74 -6.97
CA MET A 56 -24.67 9.37 -5.65
C MET A 56 -26.00 9.36 -4.89
N SER A 57 -25.91 9.09 -3.58
CA SER A 57 -27.01 9.20 -2.62
C SER A 57 -26.84 10.43 -1.71
N THR A 58 -27.92 10.84 -1.03
CA THR A 58 -27.96 12.00 -0.13
C THR A 58 -27.47 11.72 1.28
N LEU A 59 -27.23 10.45 1.64
CA LEU A 59 -26.74 10.03 2.96
C LEU A 59 -25.22 9.85 2.93
N LEU A 60 -24.56 10.09 4.09
CA LEU A 60 -23.14 9.80 4.32
C LEU A 60 -22.91 8.29 4.17
N PRO A 61 -22.30 7.82 3.08
CA PRO A 61 -22.23 6.40 2.78
C PRO A 61 -20.95 5.80 3.37
N THR A 62 -21.03 4.51 3.66
CA THR A 62 -19.87 3.66 3.97
C THR A 62 -19.48 2.86 2.74
N PHE A 63 -18.40 2.08 2.81
CA PHE A 63 -18.09 1.07 1.80
C PHE A 63 -18.95 -0.19 1.99
N SER A 64 -19.29 -0.86 0.89
CA SER A 64 -19.97 -2.16 0.91
C SER A 64 -19.01 -3.29 1.30
N ASP A 65 -19.55 -4.48 1.60
CA ASP A 65 -18.73 -5.68 1.78
C ASP A 65 -17.87 -6.01 0.54
N CYS A 66 -18.43 -5.94 -0.66
CA CYS A 66 -17.70 -6.12 -1.93
C CYS A 66 -16.51 -5.15 -2.07
N SER A 67 -16.71 -3.88 -1.72
CA SER A 67 -15.66 -2.85 -1.80
C SER A 67 -14.51 -3.17 -0.84
N LEU A 68 -14.84 -3.58 0.39
CA LEU A 68 -13.85 -3.94 1.40
C LEU A 68 -13.08 -5.21 1.04
N ASP A 69 -13.76 -6.22 0.49
CA ASP A 69 -13.13 -7.46 0.01
C ASP A 69 -12.17 -7.19 -1.16
N THR A 70 -12.55 -6.29 -2.06
CA THR A 70 -11.73 -5.89 -3.20
C THR A 70 -10.50 -5.11 -2.75
N LEU A 71 -10.67 -4.13 -1.85
CA LEU A 71 -9.55 -3.40 -1.25
C LEU A 71 -8.59 -4.35 -0.55
N SER A 72 -9.10 -5.23 0.30
CA SER A 72 -8.28 -6.23 1.00
C SER A 72 -7.49 -7.10 0.03
N SER A 73 -8.09 -7.46 -1.10
CA SER A 73 -7.44 -8.25 -2.15
C SER A 73 -6.45 -7.45 -3.00
N ALA A 74 -6.65 -6.15 -3.17
CA ALA A 74 -5.74 -5.25 -3.86
C ALA A 74 -4.49 -4.96 -3.01
N LEU A 75 -4.66 -4.69 -1.71
CA LEU A 75 -3.56 -4.52 -0.75
C LEU A 75 -2.71 -5.79 -0.65
N ARG A 76 -3.34 -6.98 -0.58
CA ARG A 76 -2.61 -8.26 -0.65
C ARG A 76 -1.80 -8.47 -1.95
N ARG A 77 -2.16 -7.78 -3.02
CA ARG A 77 -1.44 -7.80 -4.31
C ARG A 77 -0.38 -6.70 -4.43
N GLY A 78 -0.19 -5.87 -3.40
CA GLY A 78 0.81 -4.81 -3.37
C GLY A 78 0.42 -3.54 -4.13
N VAL A 79 -0.88 -3.28 -4.33
CA VAL A 79 -1.36 -2.03 -4.98
C VAL A 79 -1.02 -0.77 -4.16
N ASP A 80 -0.66 -0.95 -2.89
CA ASP A 80 -0.26 0.05 -1.90
C ASP A 80 1.25 0.23 -1.73
N TYR A 81 2.09 -0.33 -2.62
CA TYR A 81 3.56 -0.31 -2.46
C TYR A 81 4.18 1.08 -2.21
N CYS A 82 3.52 2.16 -2.64
CA CYS A 82 3.97 3.55 -2.45
C CYS A 82 3.30 4.27 -1.25
N LEU A 83 2.44 3.60 -0.49
CA LEU A 83 1.63 4.19 0.58
C LEU A 83 2.17 3.89 1.99
N HIS A 84 3.27 3.13 2.09
CA HIS A 84 3.87 2.78 3.38
C HIS A 84 4.69 3.93 4.00
N ASN A 85 5.00 4.98 3.24
CA ASN A 85 5.66 6.16 3.78
C ASN A 85 4.65 7.21 4.27
N VAL A 86 4.46 7.28 5.59
CA VAL A 86 3.62 8.30 6.21
C VAL A 86 4.18 9.70 5.89
N PRO A 87 3.36 10.62 5.33
CA PRO A 87 3.81 11.98 5.02
C PRO A 87 4.08 12.76 6.31
N LYS A 88 5.17 13.54 6.32
CA LYS A 88 5.56 14.37 7.48
C LYS A 88 4.81 15.70 7.57
N VAL A 89 4.12 16.10 6.51
CA VAL A 89 3.41 17.38 6.43
C VAL A 89 2.05 17.11 5.80
N ALA A 90 0.99 17.47 6.52
CA ALA A 90 -0.35 17.44 6.00
C ALA A 90 -0.73 18.81 5.42
N PHE A 91 -1.46 18.79 4.31
CA PHE A 91 -1.99 19.99 3.69
C PHE A 91 -3.28 20.40 4.41
N GLY A 92 -3.33 21.61 4.98
CA GLY A 92 -4.48 22.09 5.78
C GLY A 92 -4.17 22.33 7.26
N GLY A 93 -2.95 21.99 7.71
CA GLY A 93 -2.52 22.12 9.10
C GLY A 93 -2.95 20.94 9.98
N ALA A 94 -2.35 20.83 11.16
CA ALA A 94 -2.61 19.73 12.09
C ALA A 94 -4.08 19.69 12.54
N LYS A 95 -4.69 18.50 12.54
CA LYS A 95 -6.09 18.28 12.91
C LYS A 95 -6.25 17.02 13.75
N CYS A 96 -6.17 17.25 15.05
CA CYS A 96 -6.42 16.23 16.06
C CYS A 96 -7.71 15.41 15.84
N GLY A 97 -7.54 14.09 15.88
CA GLY A 97 -8.57 13.07 15.78
C GLY A 97 -8.78 12.56 14.35
N ASN A 98 -7.88 12.87 13.43
CA ASN A 98 -7.91 12.38 12.04
C ASN A 98 -7.10 11.07 11.85
N GLY A 99 -6.39 10.62 12.89
CA GLY A 99 -5.57 9.40 12.88
C GLY A 99 -4.20 9.55 12.22
N VAL A 100 -3.73 10.78 11.99
CA VAL A 100 -2.42 11.08 11.41
C VAL A 100 -1.64 11.90 12.44
N LEU A 101 -0.46 11.42 12.84
CA LEU A 101 0.40 12.20 13.73
C LEU A 101 0.96 13.43 13.00
N GLU A 102 0.54 14.62 13.42
CA GLU A 102 0.91 15.88 12.82
C GLU A 102 1.74 16.79 13.77
N ASP A 103 2.37 17.83 13.22
CA ASP A 103 3.18 18.77 14.00
C ASP A 103 2.35 19.41 15.13
N GLY A 104 2.78 19.20 16.38
CA GLY A 104 2.14 19.73 17.58
C GLY A 104 1.34 18.70 18.38
N GLU A 105 1.13 17.52 17.82
CA GLU A 105 0.48 16.38 18.47
C GLU A 105 1.54 15.42 19.04
N ASP A 106 1.23 14.77 20.16
CA ASP A 106 2.10 13.72 20.71
C ASP A 106 1.61 12.31 20.28
N CYS A 107 0.36 12.22 19.83
CA CYS A 107 -0.32 11.03 19.33
C CYS A 107 -1.63 11.44 18.63
N ASP A 108 -2.08 10.68 17.62
CA ASP A 108 -3.44 10.77 17.08
C ASP A 108 -3.98 9.36 16.82
N CYS A 109 -4.90 8.92 17.66
CA CYS A 109 -5.53 7.60 17.58
C CYS A 109 -6.91 7.63 16.91
N GLY A 110 -7.29 8.75 16.28
CA GLY A 110 -8.62 9.03 15.77
C GLY A 110 -9.51 9.76 16.77
N SER A 111 -10.82 9.76 16.52
CA SER A 111 -11.78 10.50 17.34
C SER A 111 -11.94 9.88 18.74
N THR A 112 -12.56 10.65 19.65
CA THR A 112 -12.87 10.19 21.02
C THR A 112 -13.74 8.93 21.08
N THR A 113 -14.46 8.60 20.01
CA THR A 113 -15.30 7.39 19.91
C THR A 113 -14.61 6.23 19.22
N THR A 114 -13.53 6.48 18.48
CA THR A 114 -12.84 5.47 17.64
C THR A 114 -11.44 5.12 18.14
N CYS A 115 -10.87 5.93 19.04
CA CYS A 115 -9.56 5.69 19.62
C CYS A 115 -9.49 4.30 20.29
N PRO A 116 -8.61 3.40 19.84
CA PRO A 116 -8.60 2.01 20.26
C PRO A 116 -7.89 1.77 21.60
N ASN A 117 -7.14 2.75 22.13
CA ASN A 117 -6.31 2.58 23.31
C ASN A 117 -6.40 3.79 24.26
N SER A 118 -6.00 3.59 25.52
CA SER A 118 -6.01 4.64 26.56
C SER A 118 -4.70 5.42 26.67
N CYS A 119 -3.71 5.16 25.80
CA CYS A 119 -2.40 5.79 25.82
C CYS A 119 -2.42 7.20 25.23
N CYS A 120 -3.42 7.51 24.40
CA CYS A 120 -3.63 8.83 23.83
C CYS A 120 -4.92 9.45 24.37
N ILE A 121 -4.86 10.71 24.80
CA ILE A 121 -6.03 11.52 25.11
C ILE A 121 -6.57 12.08 23.78
N ALA A 122 -7.45 11.32 23.14
CA ALA A 122 -7.97 11.61 21.79
C ALA A 122 -8.59 13.02 21.61
N ALA A 123 -9.09 13.63 22.70
CA ALA A 123 -9.65 14.98 22.64
C ALA A 123 -8.59 16.08 22.50
N GLU A 124 -7.34 15.78 22.86
CA GLU A 124 -6.24 16.74 22.95
C GLU A 124 -5.03 16.35 22.07
N CYS A 125 -5.00 15.12 21.55
CA CYS A 125 -3.87 14.54 20.82
C CYS A 125 -2.56 14.64 21.62
N LYS A 126 -2.69 14.30 22.90
CA LYS A 126 -1.61 14.26 23.89
C LYS A 126 -1.50 12.90 24.52
N LEU A 127 -0.28 12.51 24.85
CA LEU A 127 -0.04 11.28 25.59
C LEU A 127 -0.77 11.34 26.95
N ALA A 128 -1.35 10.20 27.33
CA ALA A 128 -1.91 10.03 28.65
C ALA A 128 -0.82 10.18 29.74
N PRO A 129 -1.19 10.52 30.99
CA PRO A 129 -0.22 10.61 32.08
C PRO A 129 0.61 9.31 32.18
N GLU A 130 1.92 9.46 32.29
CA GLU A 130 2.90 8.37 32.38
C GLU A 130 3.09 7.50 31.11
N ALA A 131 2.36 7.77 30.03
CA ALA A 131 2.59 7.13 28.74
C ALA A 131 3.90 7.63 28.10
N GLU A 132 4.66 6.70 27.53
CA GLU A 132 5.87 7.00 26.73
C GLU A 132 5.58 6.97 25.23
N CYS A 133 4.50 6.28 24.84
CA CYS A 133 4.06 6.14 23.46
C CYS A 133 2.56 5.79 23.42
N ALA A 134 1.92 6.01 22.27
CA ALA A 134 0.52 5.64 22.05
C ALA A 134 0.23 5.07 20.65
N GLU A 135 1.26 4.88 19.83
CA GLU A 135 1.21 4.34 18.48
C GLU A 135 2.53 3.66 18.12
N GLY A 136 2.57 2.97 16.97
CA GLY A 136 3.76 2.31 16.43
C GLY A 136 3.98 0.87 16.93
N ASP A 137 4.60 0.05 16.08
CA ASP A 137 4.77 -1.39 16.34
C ASP A 137 5.72 -1.69 17.52
N CYS A 138 6.51 -0.72 17.94
CA CYS A 138 7.40 -0.78 19.10
C CYS A 138 6.79 -0.16 20.36
N CYS A 139 5.50 0.18 20.36
CA CYS A 139 4.76 0.54 21.57
C CYS A 139 3.91 -0.64 22.07
N ASP A 140 3.96 -0.93 23.37
CA ASP A 140 2.98 -1.80 24.01
C ASP A 140 1.78 -0.96 24.45
N LEU A 141 0.72 -0.97 23.63
CA LEU A 141 -0.48 -0.17 23.83
C LEU A 141 -1.32 -0.59 25.05
N ASN A 142 -1.02 -1.71 25.71
CA ASN A 142 -1.71 -2.10 26.94
C ASN A 142 -1.15 -1.38 28.17
N VAL A 143 0.13 -1.01 28.13
CA VAL A 143 0.84 -0.35 29.23
C VAL A 143 1.40 1.01 28.85
N CYS A 144 1.28 1.41 27.59
CA CYS A 144 1.72 2.69 27.04
C CYS A 144 3.24 2.92 27.19
N LYS A 145 4.02 1.85 27.03
CA LYS A 145 5.48 1.86 27.18
C LYS A 145 6.17 1.32 25.94
N LEU A 146 7.39 1.78 25.70
CA LEU A 146 8.22 1.25 24.63
C LEU A 146 8.53 -0.22 24.89
N LYS A 147 8.41 -1.03 23.83
CA LYS A 147 8.87 -2.43 23.85
C LYS A 147 10.37 -2.46 24.10
N LYS A 148 10.84 -3.54 24.73
CA LYS A 148 12.26 -3.70 25.05
C LYS A 148 13.10 -3.78 23.78
N MET A 149 14.35 -3.31 23.86
CA MET A 149 15.34 -3.52 22.80
C MET A 149 15.39 -5.00 22.38
N ALA A 150 15.56 -5.24 21.08
CA ALA A 150 15.58 -6.56 20.46
C ALA A 150 14.22 -7.31 20.47
N SER A 151 13.10 -6.60 20.74
CA SER A 151 11.76 -7.15 20.50
C SER A 151 11.43 -7.04 19.02
N GLU A 152 11.06 -8.15 18.38
CA GLU A 152 10.70 -8.17 16.94
C GLU A 152 9.43 -7.32 16.71
N CYS A 153 9.51 -6.37 15.77
CA CYS A 153 8.38 -5.53 15.37
C CYS A 153 7.89 -5.82 13.96
N ARG A 154 8.77 -6.29 13.07
CA ARG A 154 8.38 -6.80 11.74
C ARG A 154 9.07 -8.13 11.49
N HIS A 155 8.27 -9.11 11.08
CA HIS A 155 8.78 -10.42 10.70
C HIS A 155 9.27 -10.40 9.25
N ALA A 156 10.32 -11.16 8.95
CA ALA A 156 10.77 -11.37 7.58
C ALA A 156 9.69 -12.09 6.76
N LEU A 157 9.32 -11.53 5.61
CA LEU A 157 8.31 -12.12 4.74
C LEU A 157 8.82 -13.32 3.95
N ASN A 158 10.12 -13.36 3.65
CA ASN A 158 10.77 -14.41 2.89
C ASN A 158 12.28 -14.43 3.16
N SER A 159 13.01 -15.28 2.44
CA SER A 159 14.46 -15.46 2.61
C SER A 159 15.33 -14.28 2.19
N CYS A 160 14.81 -13.33 1.41
CA CYS A 160 15.49 -12.10 1.01
C CYS A 160 15.11 -10.88 1.85
N ASP A 161 14.26 -11.08 2.86
CA ASP A 161 13.77 -10.05 3.76
C ASP A 161 14.38 -10.24 5.17
N LEU A 162 14.73 -9.16 5.86
CA LEU A 162 15.33 -9.24 7.21
C LEU A 162 14.28 -8.86 8.26
N PRO A 163 14.21 -9.53 9.42
CA PRO A 163 13.32 -9.08 10.48
C PRO A 163 13.85 -7.79 11.14
N GLU A 164 12.94 -6.93 11.58
CA GLU A 164 13.25 -5.70 12.31
C GLU A 164 12.93 -5.82 13.79
N TYR A 165 13.73 -5.13 14.58
CA TYR A 165 13.66 -5.15 16.03
C TYR A 165 13.61 -3.74 16.60
N CYS A 166 12.82 -3.57 17.66
CA CYS A 166 12.75 -2.35 18.43
C CYS A 166 14.11 -2.02 19.06
N ASP A 167 14.46 -0.74 19.07
CA ASP A 167 15.68 -0.22 19.70
C ASP A 167 15.50 0.08 21.20
N GLY A 168 14.25 0.01 21.69
CA GLY A 168 13.86 0.35 23.07
C GLY A 168 13.81 1.85 23.36
N LYS A 169 13.84 2.70 22.32
CA LYS A 169 13.90 4.16 22.43
C LYS A 169 12.87 4.85 21.53
N ASN A 170 12.47 4.22 20.43
CA ASN A 170 11.50 4.75 19.47
C ASN A 170 10.23 3.86 19.44
N PRO A 171 9.03 4.45 19.41
CA PRO A 171 7.78 3.69 19.28
C PRO A 171 7.54 3.09 17.88
N SER A 172 8.17 3.62 16.84
CA SER A 172 8.09 3.07 15.49
C SER A 172 9.11 1.96 15.28
N CYS A 173 8.73 0.92 14.51
CA CYS A 173 9.69 -0.05 13.99
C CYS A 173 10.71 0.69 13.09
N PRO A 174 12.00 0.31 13.09
CA PRO A 174 12.96 0.89 12.17
C PRO A 174 12.57 0.64 10.71
N ALA A 175 13.26 1.32 9.78
CA ALA A 175 13.04 1.14 8.35
C ALA A 175 13.20 -0.33 7.95
N ASP A 176 12.43 -0.74 6.93
CA ASP A 176 12.48 -2.09 6.37
C ASP A 176 13.82 -2.33 5.65
N PHE A 177 14.56 -3.36 6.07
CA PHE A 177 15.84 -3.75 5.49
C PHE A 177 15.76 -5.12 4.84
N PHE A 178 16.50 -5.27 3.74
CA PHE A 178 16.53 -6.48 2.95
C PHE A 178 17.90 -7.12 2.92
N VAL A 179 17.93 -8.42 2.61
CA VAL A 179 19.15 -9.10 2.21
C VAL A 179 19.70 -8.40 0.96
N GLN A 180 21.02 -8.24 0.92
CA GLN A 180 21.70 -7.52 -0.15
C GLN A 180 21.30 -8.01 -1.55
N ASP A 181 20.97 -7.07 -2.43
CA ASP A 181 20.67 -7.36 -3.83
C ASP A 181 21.79 -8.18 -4.49
N GLY A 182 21.41 -9.23 -5.22
CA GLY A 182 22.34 -10.19 -5.82
C GLY A 182 22.73 -11.35 -4.91
N HIS A 183 22.23 -11.44 -3.68
CA HIS A 183 22.41 -12.62 -2.84
C HIS A 183 21.63 -13.82 -3.42
N PRO A 184 22.23 -15.02 -3.53
CA PRO A 184 21.51 -16.19 -4.05
C PRO A 184 20.33 -16.56 -3.16
N CYS A 185 19.18 -16.81 -3.77
CA CYS A 185 18.03 -17.35 -3.06
C CYS A 185 18.30 -18.76 -2.50
N PRO A 186 17.83 -19.10 -1.28
CA PRO A 186 17.84 -20.47 -0.80
C PRO A 186 16.88 -21.35 -1.63
N ASP A 187 17.22 -22.64 -1.73
CA ASP A 187 16.50 -23.70 -2.45
C ASP A 187 16.36 -23.56 -3.97
N GLY A 188 17.40 -23.98 -4.70
CA GLY A 188 17.26 -24.70 -5.98
C GLY A 188 16.72 -23.94 -7.20
N ALA A 189 16.30 -22.68 -7.06
CA ALA A 189 16.04 -21.80 -8.18
C ALA A 189 17.39 -21.37 -8.77
N LEU A 190 17.96 -22.25 -9.61
CA LEU A 190 19.11 -21.92 -10.45
C LEU A 190 18.83 -20.55 -11.09
N GLU A 191 19.68 -19.57 -10.80
CA GLU A 191 19.62 -18.18 -11.31
C GLU A 191 18.64 -17.20 -10.63
N ALA A 192 18.11 -17.48 -9.43
CA ALA A 192 17.35 -16.49 -8.66
C ALA A 192 18.23 -15.77 -7.61
N PHE A 193 18.12 -14.45 -7.57
CA PHE A 193 18.83 -13.59 -6.62
C PHE A 193 17.85 -12.67 -5.91
N CYS A 194 18.18 -12.30 -4.67
CA CYS A 194 17.46 -11.27 -3.94
C CYS A 194 17.51 -9.94 -4.70
N TYR A 195 16.36 -9.29 -4.80
CA TYR A 195 16.27 -7.91 -5.27
C TYR A 195 15.14 -7.21 -4.51
N GLN A 196 15.46 -6.13 -3.80
CA GLN A 196 14.50 -5.35 -3.00
C GLN A 196 13.60 -6.22 -2.10
N GLY A 197 14.21 -7.12 -1.32
CA GLY A 197 13.48 -7.94 -0.34
C GLY A 197 12.74 -9.14 -0.92
N THR A 198 12.74 -9.32 -2.25
CA THR A 198 12.04 -10.42 -2.90
C THR A 198 13.00 -11.46 -3.44
N CYS A 199 12.70 -12.72 -3.16
CA CYS A 199 13.25 -13.87 -3.86
C CYS A 199 12.27 -14.35 -4.93
N GLY A 200 12.65 -14.34 -6.20
CA GLY A 200 11.74 -14.79 -7.27
C GLY A 200 12.47 -15.30 -8.51
N SER A 201 11.77 -16.15 -9.24
CA SER A 201 12.14 -16.62 -10.59
C SER A 201 11.09 -16.18 -11.60
N ARG A 202 11.46 -16.13 -12.89
CA ARG A 202 10.50 -15.86 -13.99
C ARG A 202 9.27 -16.77 -13.93
N LYS A 203 9.48 -18.06 -13.63
CA LYS A 203 8.40 -19.03 -13.44
C LYS A 203 7.43 -18.60 -12.33
N GLN A 204 7.94 -18.26 -11.14
CA GLN A 204 7.09 -17.84 -10.02
C GLN A 204 6.29 -16.58 -10.37
N GLN A 205 6.89 -15.65 -11.12
CA GLN A 205 6.17 -14.47 -11.58
C GLN A 205 5.09 -14.81 -12.60
N CYS A 206 5.37 -15.68 -13.58
CA CYS A 206 4.35 -16.20 -14.49
C CYS A 206 3.18 -16.85 -13.72
N GLN A 207 3.50 -17.62 -12.67
CA GLN A 207 2.49 -18.27 -11.83
C GLN A 207 1.67 -17.29 -10.99
N PHE A 208 2.28 -16.21 -10.52
CA PHE A 208 1.58 -15.14 -9.83
C PHE A 208 0.60 -14.41 -10.76
N LEU A 209 1.00 -14.15 -12.01
CA LEU A 209 0.19 -13.41 -12.98
C LEU A 209 -0.92 -14.27 -13.63
N TRP A 210 -0.61 -15.51 -13.99
CA TRP A 210 -1.47 -16.36 -14.81
C TRP A 210 -1.91 -17.67 -14.13
N GLY A 211 -1.53 -17.87 -12.87
CA GLY A 211 -1.92 -19.02 -12.06
C GLY A 211 -0.92 -20.19 -12.08
N PRO A 212 -1.13 -21.22 -11.25
CA PRO A 212 -0.11 -22.23 -10.93
C PRO A 212 0.45 -23.03 -12.12
N SER A 213 -0.31 -23.14 -13.21
CA SER A 213 0.09 -23.86 -14.42
C SER A 213 0.99 -23.07 -15.36
N ALA A 214 1.23 -21.79 -15.09
CA ALA A 214 2.10 -20.96 -15.92
C ALA A 214 3.58 -21.30 -15.72
N ASP A 215 4.39 -21.03 -16.75
CA ASP A 215 5.82 -21.32 -16.74
C ASP A 215 6.62 -20.24 -17.48
N ASP A 216 7.95 -20.27 -17.34
CA ASP A 216 8.84 -19.41 -18.10
C ASP A 216 8.75 -19.72 -19.61
N ALA A 217 8.74 -18.68 -20.43
CA ALA A 217 8.67 -18.82 -21.87
C ALA A 217 10.02 -19.27 -22.44
N VAL A 218 10.00 -19.80 -23.67
CA VAL A 218 11.23 -20.08 -24.40
C VAL A 218 11.97 -18.78 -24.73
N LYS A 219 13.30 -18.83 -24.78
CA LYS A 219 14.18 -17.66 -24.99
C LYS A 219 13.77 -16.80 -26.20
N ASP A 220 13.30 -17.43 -27.27
CA ASP A 220 12.89 -16.75 -28.50
C ASP A 220 11.71 -15.79 -28.27
N CYS A 221 10.81 -16.06 -27.32
CA CYS A 221 9.71 -15.16 -26.96
C CYS A 221 10.24 -13.82 -26.43
N TYR A 222 11.41 -13.79 -25.79
CA TYR A 222 11.97 -12.56 -25.25
C TYR A 222 12.65 -11.68 -26.32
N SER A 223 12.90 -12.20 -27.52
CA SER A 223 13.41 -11.39 -28.64
C SER A 223 12.43 -10.31 -29.09
N PHE A 224 11.14 -10.47 -28.78
CA PHE A 224 10.12 -9.44 -29.00
C PHE A 224 10.41 -8.14 -28.22
N ASN A 225 11.15 -8.21 -27.11
CA ASN A 225 11.52 -7.04 -26.32
C ASN A 225 12.52 -6.11 -27.06
N GLU A 226 13.19 -6.60 -28.10
CA GLU A 226 14.08 -5.81 -28.95
C GLU A 226 13.33 -4.89 -29.93
N GLN A 227 12.02 -5.08 -30.08
CA GLN A 227 11.21 -4.29 -31.02
C GLN A 227 11.02 -2.85 -30.52
N GLY A 228 10.96 -2.66 -29.19
CA GLY A 228 10.66 -1.36 -28.59
C GLY A 228 9.20 -0.98 -28.87
N ALA A 229 8.29 -1.89 -28.53
CA ALA A 229 6.86 -1.73 -28.67
C ALA A 229 6.19 -1.77 -27.28
N PHE A 230 4.93 -1.34 -27.21
CA PHE A 230 4.13 -1.35 -25.97
C PHE A 230 4.17 -2.72 -25.26
N SER A 231 4.10 -3.82 -26.01
CA SER A 231 4.08 -5.19 -25.48
C SER A 231 5.46 -5.86 -25.39
N GLY A 232 6.54 -5.13 -25.66
CA GLY A 232 7.91 -5.67 -25.67
C GLY A 232 8.96 -4.57 -25.72
N ASN A 233 9.48 -4.19 -24.55
CA ASN A 233 10.43 -3.09 -24.40
C ASN A 233 11.23 -3.23 -23.10
N CYS A 234 12.27 -2.40 -22.96
CA CYS A 234 13.13 -2.29 -21.78
C CYS A 234 12.90 -0.96 -21.03
N GLY A 235 11.69 -0.41 -21.10
CA GLY A 235 11.33 0.86 -20.49
C GLY A 235 10.67 1.83 -21.47
N TYR A 236 10.10 2.88 -20.91
CA TYR A 236 9.40 3.92 -21.65
C TYR A 236 9.98 5.28 -21.30
N ARG A 237 10.28 6.08 -22.34
CA ARG A 237 10.82 7.44 -22.22
C ARG A 237 9.71 8.45 -22.48
N GLN A 238 9.19 9.02 -21.41
CA GLN A 238 8.10 10.02 -21.45
C GLN A 238 8.47 11.31 -22.18
N ASP A 239 9.73 11.75 -22.09
CA ASP A 239 10.22 12.94 -22.78
C ASP A 239 10.14 12.83 -24.30
N THR A 240 10.20 11.60 -24.82
CA THR A 240 10.18 11.31 -26.26
C THR A 240 8.95 10.52 -26.71
N ASP A 241 8.07 10.14 -25.78
CA ASP A 241 6.95 9.22 -26.00
C ASP A 241 7.38 7.94 -26.76
N GLN A 242 8.46 7.29 -26.30
CA GLN A 242 9.05 6.15 -26.98
C GLN A 242 9.35 4.98 -26.04
N TYR A 243 9.04 3.77 -26.53
CA TYR A 243 9.48 2.53 -25.92
C TYR A 243 10.93 2.23 -26.28
N LEU A 244 11.73 1.95 -25.25
CA LEU A 244 13.13 1.59 -25.38
C LEU A 244 13.26 0.15 -25.86
N ARG A 245 14.04 -0.05 -26.92
CA ARG A 245 14.45 -1.39 -27.35
C ARG A 245 15.39 -2.00 -26.33
N CYS A 246 15.19 -3.28 -26.04
CA CYS A 246 16.17 -4.03 -25.28
C CYS A 246 17.46 -4.24 -26.07
N GLY A 247 18.60 -4.22 -25.38
CA GLY A 247 19.86 -4.65 -25.97
C GLY A 247 19.91 -6.19 -26.13
N PRO A 248 20.68 -6.72 -27.10
CA PRO A 248 20.76 -8.17 -27.36
C PRO A 248 21.31 -9.02 -26.19
N LYS A 249 21.90 -8.38 -25.17
CA LYS A 249 22.38 -9.02 -23.95
C LYS A 249 21.44 -8.83 -22.75
N TYR A 250 20.39 -8.03 -22.93
CA TYR A 250 19.54 -7.52 -21.86
C TYR A 250 18.05 -7.76 -22.12
N PHE A 251 17.68 -8.40 -23.23
CA PHE A 251 16.29 -8.77 -23.51
C PHE A 251 15.70 -9.77 -22.50
N LEU A 252 16.57 -10.40 -21.69
CA LEU A 252 16.24 -11.25 -20.53
C LEU A 252 16.49 -10.56 -19.18
N LYS A 253 17.03 -9.33 -19.14
CA LYS A 253 17.52 -8.66 -17.91
C LYS A 253 16.45 -7.90 -17.11
N PHE A 254 15.21 -7.94 -17.55
CA PHE A 254 14.12 -7.55 -16.66
C PHE A 254 13.88 -8.72 -15.74
N PHE A 255 14.70 -8.80 -14.70
CA PHE A 255 14.60 -9.30 -13.32
C PHE A 255 16.03 -9.37 -12.76
#